data_AF-A0A7C6F5R8-F1
#
_entry.id   AF-A0A7C6F5R8-F1
#
_cell.length_a   1.000
_cell.length_b   1.000
_cell.length_c   1.000
_cell.angle_alpha   90.00
_cell.angle_beta   90.00
_cell.angle_gamma   90.00
#
_symmetry.space_group_name_H-M   'P 1'
#
loop_
_entity.id
_entity.type
_entity.pdbx_description
1 polymer ?
#
loop_
_entity_poly.entity_id
_entity_poly.type
_entity_poly.pdbx_seq_one_letter_code
_entity_poly.pdbx_strand_id
1 'polypeptide(L)'
;MEISGQWAPHVEIGSRMSRHGYRIEKAVAQRGSVSISELAQMLGVSDQTVRRSVKPLVAEGRLRKVHGAIESAQSAVYAPFLERLDHMRPEKLRIAAHLASMIPDAASLAIDAGSTSGLLAQALRTKRDLRIVTNSAFVAATLSMRPGNRVFMAGSRLRDHDGAAFDAATFTTISRMQTEYAVLSASAVCPKR
;
A
#
# COMPACT_ATOMS: atom_id res chain seq x y z
N MET A 1 -15.64 -45.65 1.42
CA MET A 1 -15.30 -44.78 2.56
C MET A 1 -15.21 -43.37 2.00
N GLU A 2 -16.33 -42.65 2.10
CA GLU A 2 -16.56 -41.33 1.51
C GLU A 2 -15.72 -40.27 2.23
N ILE A 3 -15.08 -39.38 1.45
CA ILE A 3 -14.46 -38.18 1.99
C ILE A 3 -15.48 -37.06 1.78
N SER A 4 -16.16 -36.69 2.87
CA SER A 4 -17.12 -35.59 2.88
C SER A 4 -16.41 -34.26 2.68
N GLY A 5 -16.92 -33.47 1.75
CA GLY A 5 -16.51 -32.11 1.51
C GLY A 5 -16.94 -31.14 2.61
N GLN A 6 -16.17 -30.07 2.70
CA GLN A 6 -16.40 -28.73 3.27
C GLN A 6 -14.96 -28.20 3.37
N TRP A 7 -14.56 -27.14 2.67
CA TRP A 7 -14.71 -25.76 3.07
C TRP A 7 -14.38 -24.88 1.84
N ALA A 8 -15.35 -24.12 1.36
CA ALA A 8 -15.12 -22.91 0.58
C ALA A 8 -16.09 -21.87 1.13
N PRO A 9 -15.64 -20.69 1.59
CA PRO A 9 -16.58 -19.61 1.85
C PRO A 9 -17.17 -19.20 0.50
N HIS A 10 -18.46 -19.45 0.34
CA HIS A 10 -19.28 -18.87 -0.73
C HIS A 10 -19.18 -17.34 -0.60
N VAL A 11 -18.36 -16.72 -1.45
CA VAL A 11 -18.52 -15.30 -1.76
C VAL A 11 -19.57 -15.24 -2.86
N GLU A 12 -20.82 -15.02 -2.48
CA GLU A 12 -21.84 -14.57 -3.41
C GLU A 12 -21.35 -13.26 -4.03
N ILE A 13 -20.95 -13.30 -5.30
CA ILE A 13 -20.70 -12.11 -6.11
C ILE A 13 -22.07 -11.54 -6.50
N GLY A 14 -22.75 -10.97 -5.51
CA GLY A 14 -24.05 -10.34 -5.63
C GLY A 14 -23.94 -8.82 -5.48
N SER A 15 -23.65 -8.10 -6.57
CA SER A 15 -24.35 -6.86 -6.93
C SER A 15 -23.69 -6.23 -8.16
N ARG A 16 -24.52 -5.71 -9.07
CA ARG A 16 -24.11 -4.86 -10.18
C ARG A 16 -23.47 -3.59 -9.60
N MET A 17 -22.15 -3.59 -9.39
CA MET A 17 -21.41 -2.47 -8.80
C MET A 17 -21.69 -1.18 -9.57
N SER A 18 -22.20 -0.15 -8.87
CA SER A 18 -22.30 1.17 -9.47
C SER A 18 -20.90 1.70 -9.78
N ARG A 19 -20.75 2.40 -10.91
CA ARG A 19 -19.46 3.00 -11.33
C ARG A 19 -18.86 3.90 -10.23
N HIS A 20 -19.70 4.53 -9.42
CA HIS A 20 -19.28 5.35 -8.28
C HIS A 20 -18.83 4.51 -7.08
N GLY A 21 -19.51 3.41 -6.78
CA GLY A 21 -19.14 2.52 -5.66
C GLY A 21 -17.72 1.98 -5.78
N TYR A 22 -17.35 1.46 -6.95
CA TYR A 22 -15.98 0.98 -7.22
C TYR A 22 -14.92 2.08 -7.03
N ARG A 23 -15.19 3.29 -7.53
CA ARG A 23 -14.25 4.41 -7.42
C ARG A 23 -14.08 4.87 -5.97
N ILE A 24 -15.15 4.81 -5.16
CA ILE A 24 -15.11 5.10 -3.73
C ILE A 24 -14.26 4.05 -3.01
N GLU A 25 -14.52 2.75 -3.21
CA GLU A 25 -13.73 1.68 -2.58
C GLU A 25 -12.25 1.80 -2.94
N LYS A 26 -11.92 2.11 -4.20
CA LYS A 26 -10.54 2.33 -4.65
C LYS A 26 -9.91 3.56 -3.97
N ALA A 27 -10.62 4.68 -3.89
CA ALA A 27 -10.12 5.89 -3.25
C ALA A 27 -9.87 5.66 -1.75
N VAL A 28 -10.79 4.98 -1.07
CA VAL A 28 -10.69 4.64 0.35
C VAL A 28 -9.55 3.64 0.58
N ALA A 29 -9.38 2.62 -0.28
CA ALA A 29 -8.27 1.67 -0.17
C ALA A 29 -6.90 2.34 -0.35
N GLN A 30 -6.80 3.35 -1.21
CA GLN A 30 -5.55 4.08 -1.46
C GLN A 30 -5.20 5.07 -0.33
N ARG A 31 -6.20 5.75 0.24
CA ARG A 31 -6.01 6.83 1.21
C ARG A 31 -6.25 6.42 2.67
N GLY A 32 -6.77 5.20 2.88
CA GLY A 32 -7.12 4.64 4.19
C GLY A 32 -8.42 5.20 4.77
N SER A 33 -8.51 6.53 4.90
CA SER A 33 -9.65 7.25 5.45
C SER A 33 -9.91 8.50 4.62
N VAL A 34 -11.15 8.70 4.15
CA VAL A 34 -11.52 9.81 3.27
C VAL A 34 -12.87 10.38 3.68
N SER A 35 -13.01 11.71 3.74
CA SER A 35 -14.29 12.34 3.99
C SER A 35 -15.24 12.27 2.78
N ILE A 36 -16.55 12.46 3.04
CA ILE A 36 -17.56 12.53 1.97
C ILE A 36 -17.26 13.68 1.00
N SER A 37 -16.82 14.83 1.50
CA SER A 37 -16.50 16.01 0.70
C SER A 37 -15.28 15.80 -0.19
N GLU A 38 -14.22 15.16 0.33
CA GLU A 38 -13.06 14.78 -0.48
C GLU A 38 -13.44 13.78 -1.59
N LEU A 39 -14.26 12.77 -1.27
CA LEU A 39 -14.78 11.84 -2.27
C LEU A 39 -15.61 12.56 -3.35
N ALA A 40 -16.45 13.51 -2.96
CA ALA A 40 -17.27 14.30 -3.87
C ALA A 40 -16.39 15.09 -4.85
N GLN A 41 -15.37 15.77 -4.33
CA GLN A 41 -14.38 16.51 -5.13
C GLN A 41 -13.59 15.59 -6.07
N MET A 42 -13.09 14.46 -5.58
CA MET A 42 -12.31 13.50 -6.38
C MET A 42 -13.12 12.85 -7.50
N LEU A 43 -14.42 12.64 -7.27
CA LEU A 43 -15.31 11.95 -8.21
C LEU A 43 -16.01 12.91 -9.18
N GLY A 44 -16.02 14.21 -8.87
CA GLY A 44 -16.74 15.23 -9.63
C GLY A 44 -18.26 15.11 -9.46
N VAL A 45 -18.73 14.77 -8.26
CA VAL A 45 -20.16 14.56 -7.95
C VAL A 45 -20.57 15.26 -6.66
N SER A 46 -21.87 15.35 -6.40
CA SER A 46 -22.38 15.94 -5.15
C SER A 46 -22.14 15.03 -3.92
N ASP A 47 -22.05 15.63 -2.74
CA ASP A 47 -22.05 14.92 -1.45
C ASP A 47 -23.22 13.93 -1.31
N GLN A 48 -24.40 14.29 -1.81
CA GLN A 48 -25.58 13.42 -1.78
C GLN A 48 -25.38 12.17 -2.65
N THR A 49 -24.74 12.31 -3.81
CA THR A 49 -24.38 11.19 -4.69
C THR A 49 -23.40 10.25 -4.00
N VAL A 50 -22.39 10.79 -3.31
CA VAL A 50 -21.43 10.00 -2.53
C VAL A 50 -22.15 9.28 -1.38
N ARG A 51 -22.97 9.98 -0.59
CA ARG A 51 -23.73 9.39 0.52
C ARG A 51 -24.63 8.25 0.07
N ARG A 52 -25.34 8.42 -1.06
CA ARG A 52 -26.15 7.36 -1.68
C ARG A 52 -25.32 6.16 -2.13
N SER A 53 -24.10 6.39 -2.63
CA SER A 53 -23.20 5.32 -3.08
C SER A 53 -22.50 4.60 -1.91
N VAL A 54 -22.16 5.32 -0.84
CA VAL A 54 -21.51 4.77 0.37
C VAL A 54 -22.49 3.95 1.20
N LYS A 55 -23.75 4.36 1.30
CA LYS A 55 -24.77 3.69 2.14
C LYS A 55 -24.85 2.16 1.90
N PRO A 56 -24.98 1.64 0.66
CA PRO A 56 -24.99 0.20 0.42
C PRO A 56 -23.65 -0.45 0.75
N LEU A 57 -22.52 0.19 0.43
CA LEU A 57 -21.18 -0.32 0.73
C LEU A 57 -20.92 -0.48 2.23
N VAL A 58 -21.50 0.40 3.05
CA VAL A 58 -21.45 0.28 4.52
C VAL A 58 -22.38 -0.82 5.02
N ALA A 59 -23.59 -0.91 4.47
CA ALA A 59 -24.54 -1.97 4.83
C ALA A 59 -24.01 -3.37 4.48
N GLU A 60 -23.26 -3.49 3.38
CA GLU A 60 -22.61 -4.72 2.92
C GLU A 60 -21.28 -5.00 3.64
N GLY A 61 -20.86 -4.16 4.59
CA GLY A 61 -19.61 -4.35 5.33
C GLY A 61 -18.34 -4.19 4.49
N ARG A 62 -18.41 -3.50 3.34
CA ARG A 62 -17.25 -3.19 2.48
C ARG A 62 -16.55 -1.90 2.91
N LEU A 63 -17.33 -0.93 3.40
CA LEU A 63 -16.85 0.31 4.00
C LEU A 63 -17.39 0.47 5.41
N ARG A 64 -16.75 1.31 6.23
CA ARG A 64 -17.27 1.72 7.54
C ARG A 64 -17.18 3.23 7.71
N LYS A 65 -18.09 3.79 8.51
CA LYS A 65 -18.09 5.22 8.84
C LYS A 65 -17.53 5.43 10.24
N VAL A 66 -16.47 6.22 10.37
CA VAL A 66 -15.79 6.53 11.63
C VAL A 66 -15.62 8.04 11.75
N HIS A 67 -16.23 8.66 12.76
CA HIS A 67 -16.12 10.10 13.04
C HIS A 67 -16.32 11.03 11.82
N GLY A 68 -17.19 10.64 10.88
CA GLY A 68 -17.47 11.42 9.66
C GLY A 68 -16.62 11.07 8.43
N ALA A 69 -15.56 10.28 8.60
CA ALA A 69 -14.78 9.71 7.52
C ALA A 69 -15.32 8.34 7.08
N ILE A 70 -15.00 7.97 5.83
CA ILE A 70 -15.26 6.67 5.24
C ILE A 70 -13.94 5.91 5.14
N GLU A 71 -13.93 4.71 5.73
CA GLU A 71 -12.80 3.80 5.78
C GLU A 71 -13.17 2.46 5.18
N SER A 72 -12.19 1.64 4.79
CA SER A 72 -12.48 0.26 4.41
C SER A 72 -12.91 -0.51 5.66
N ALA A 73 -13.97 -1.30 5.53
CA ALA A 73 -14.40 -2.21 6.61
C ALA A 73 -13.60 -3.52 6.59
N GLN A 74 -12.91 -3.83 5.49
CA GLN A 74 -11.97 -4.93 5.42
C GLN A 74 -10.62 -4.44 5.97
N SER A 75 -10.18 -4.98 7.11
CA SER A 75 -8.78 -4.91 7.51
C SER A 75 -7.98 -5.56 6.39
N ALA A 76 -7.26 -4.74 5.63
CA ALA A 76 -6.39 -5.06 4.51
C ALA A 76 -6.87 -6.21 3.61
N VAL A 77 -7.20 -5.88 2.35
CA VAL A 77 -7.30 -6.83 1.22
C VAL A 77 -6.03 -7.71 1.06
N TYR A 78 -4.98 -7.41 1.81
CA TYR A 78 -3.70 -8.09 1.84
C TYR A 78 -3.42 -8.66 3.22
N ALA A 79 -2.82 -9.85 3.26
CA ALA A 79 -2.26 -10.40 4.49
C ALA A 79 -1.36 -9.36 5.20
N PRO A 80 -1.29 -9.39 6.55
CA PRO A 80 -0.38 -8.57 7.32
C PRO A 80 1.02 -8.52 6.71
N PHE A 81 1.70 -7.37 6.80
CA PHE A 81 2.98 -7.17 6.12
C PHE A 81 4.02 -8.25 6.43
N LEU A 82 4.09 -8.74 7.66
CA LEU A 82 5.02 -9.80 8.06
C LEU A 82 4.70 -11.12 7.34
N GLU A 83 3.43 -11.50 7.20
CA GLU A 83 3.05 -12.67 6.41
C GLU A 83 3.41 -12.49 4.93
N ARG A 84 3.21 -11.29 4.39
CA ARG A 84 3.63 -10.96 3.02
C ARG A 84 5.14 -10.95 2.83
N LEU A 85 5.96 -10.75 3.86
CA LEU A 85 7.41 -10.89 3.75
C LEU A 85 7.81 -12.35 3.50
N ASP A 86 7.09 -13.29 4.10
CA ASP A 86 7.42 -14.72 4.02
C ASP A 86 6.75 -15.42 2.83
N HIS A 87 5.65 -14.89 2.31
CA HIS A 87 5.03 -15.40 1.10
C HIS A 87 5.96 -15.25 -0.13
N MET A 88 6.25 -16.36 -0.84
CA MET A 88 7.18 -16.39 -1.99
C MET A 88 8.53 -15.71 -1.68
N ARG A 89 9.02 -15.90 -0.44
CA ARG A 89 10.25 -15.28 0.03
C ARG A 89 11.47 -15.62 -0.83
N PRO A 90 11.70 -16.88 -1.28
CA PRO A 90 12.85 -17.20 -2.12
C PRO A 90 12.87 -16.40 -3.44
N GLU A 91 11.70 -16.20 -4.08
CA GLU A 91 11.55 -15.40 -5.29
C GLU A 91 11.89 -13.94 -5.01
N LYS A 92 11.34 -13.39 -3.92
CA LYS A 92 11.57 -11.99 -3.55
C LYS A 92 13.01 -11.74 -3.16
N LEU A 93 13.69 -12.69 -2.51
CA LEU A 93 15.11 -12.59 -2.19
C LEU A 93 15.96 -12.55 -3.47
N ARG A 94 15.63 -13.35 -4.49
CA ARG A 94 16.30 -13.29 -5.80
C ARG A 94 16.11 -11.93 -6.47
N ILE A 95 14.88 -11.39 -6.45
CA ILE A 95 14.58 -10.05 -6.96
C ILE A 95 15.35 -8.97 -6.19
N ALA A 96 15.33 -9.03 -4.85
CA ALA A 96 16.01 -8.09 -3.97
C ALA A 96 17.53 -8.08 -4.20
N ALA A 97 18.16 -9.26 -4.31
CA ALA A 97 19.58 -9.38 -4.57
C ALA A 97 19.98 -8.77 -5.93
N HIS A 98 19.18 -9.04 -6.98
CA HIS A 98 19.41 -8.48 -8.30
C HIS A 98 19.21 -6.96 -8.34
N LEU A 99 18.16 -6.43 -7.71
CA LEU A 99 17.97 -4.99 -7.59
C LEU A 99 19.12 -4.34 -6.82
N ALA A 100 19.55 -4.93 -5.70
CA ALA A 100 20.64 -4.40 -4.88
C ALA A 100 22.00 -4.38 -5.62
N SER A 101 22.26 -5.28 -6.57
CA SER A 101 23.50 -5.25 -7.34
C SER A 101 23.54 -4.08 -8.33
N MET A 102 22.38 -3.56 -8.75
CA MET A 102 22.27 -2.41 -9.66
C MET A 102 22.37 -1.05 -8.95
N ILE A 103 22.24 -1.02 -7.62
CA ILE A 103 22.32 0.21 -6.83
C ILE A 103 23.78 0.46 -6.38
N PRO A 104 24.41 1.58 -6.77
CA PRO A 104 25.74 1.92 -6.26
C PRO A 104 25.70 2.44 -4.81
N ASP A 105 26.87 2.51 -4.17
CA ASP A 105 27.03 3.29 -2.93
C ASP A 105 26.70 4.77 -3.21
N ALA A 106 26.30 5.52 -2.19
CA ALA A 106 25.89 6.93 -2.26
C ALA A 106 24.66 7.26 -3.13
N ALA A 107 23.96 6.25 -3.66
CA ALA A 107 22.79 6.44 -4.52
C ALA A 107 21.59 7.07 -3.78
N SER A 108 20.77 7.81 -4.54
CA SER A 108 19.49 8.33 -4.07
C SER A 108 18.29 7.49 -4.58
N LEU A 109 17.42 7.05 -3.66
CA LEU A 109 16.39 6.05 -3.91
C LEU A 109 15.04 6.46 -3.31
N ALA A 110 13.96 6.30 -4.08
CA ALA A 110 12.60 6.18 -3.55
C ALA A 110 12.23 4.70 -3.43
N ILE A 111 11.77 4.25 -2.26
CA ILE A 111 11.38 2.85 -2.02
C ILE A 111 9.97 2.82 -1.44
N ASP A 112 9.06 2.09 -2.07
CA ASP A 112 7.67 1.94 -1.60
C ASP A 112 7.53 0.97 -0.40
N ALA A 113 6.28 0.71 0.00
CA ALA A 113 5.94 -0.15 1.14
C ALA A 113 5.63 -1.62 0.81
N GLY A 114 6.06 -2.12 -0.35
CA GLY A 114 5.90 -3.52 -0.71
C GLY A 114 6.74 -4.48 0.15
N SER A 115 6.27 -5.72 0.33
CA SER A 115 7.07 -6.74 1.03
C SER A 115 8.34 -7.13 0.27
N THR A 116 8.30 -7.12 -1.07
CA THR A 116 9.50 -7.26 -1.91
C THR A 116 10.47 -6.10 -1.67
N SER A 117 9.97 -4.88 -1.54
CA SER A 117 10.77 -3.69 -1.22
C SER A 117 11.37 -3.75 0.19
N GLY A 118 10.65 -4.33 1.16
CA GLY A 118 11.17 -4.65 2.48
C GLY A 118 12.38 -5.60 2.43
N LEU A 119 12.33 -6.63 1.58
CA LEU A 119 13.47 -7.54 1.37
C LEU A 119 14.62 -6.86 0.61
N LEU A 120 14.33 -5.96 -0.33
CA LEU A 120 15.35 -5.10 -0.93
C LEU A 120 16.05 -4.24 0.12
N ALA A 121 15.31 -3.63 1.05
CA ALA A 121 15.90 -2.85 2.13
C ALA A 121 16.89 -3.67 2.98
N GLN A 122 16.59 -4.96 3.20
CA GLN A 122 17.52 -5.88 3.87
C GLN A 122 18.78 -6.13 3.02
N ALA A 123 18.65 -6.31 1.71
CA ALA A 123 19.79 -6.51 0.80
C ALA A 123 20.68 -5.26 0.67
N LEU A 124 20.07 -4.08 0.64
CA LEU A 124 20.75 -2.77 0.60
C LEU A 124 21.52 -2.45 1.88
N ARG A 125 21.39 -3.27 2.93
CA ARG A 125 22.28 -3.19 4.10
C ARG A 125 23.75 -3.41 3.74
N THR A 126 24.08 -3.93 2.57
CA THR A 126 25.50 -4.04 2.17
C THR A 126 26.06 -2.75 1.57
N LYS A 127 25.21 -1.76 1.27
CA LYS A 127 25.56 -0.48 0.65
C LYS A 127 25.79 0.61 1.70
N ARG A 128 26.45 1.69 1.29
CA ARG A 128 26.82 2.83 2.14
C ARG A 128 26.32 4.15 1.58
N ASP A 129 26.18 5.12 2.48
CA ASP A 129 25.90 6.52 2.18
C ASP A 129 24.62 6.78 1.36
N LEU A 130 23.66 5.85 1.44
CA LEU A 130 22.44 5.92 0.65
C LEU A 130 21.54 7.07 1.11
N ARG A 131 20.90 7.75 0.16
CA ARG A 131 19.82 8.71 0.43
C ARG A 131 18.48 8.08 0.08
N ILE A 132 17.67 7.74 1.06
CA ILE A 132 16.41 7.02 0.86
C ILE A 132 15.23 7.90 1.24
N VAL A 133 14.21 7.98 0.38
CA VAL A 133 12.85 8.38 0.75
C VAL A 133 11.94 7.17 0.69
N THR A 134 11.14 6.95 1.73
CA THR A 134 10.20 5.82 1.78
C THR A 134 8.97 6.19 2.58
N ASN A 135 7.81 5.62 2.22
CA ASN A 135 6.60 5.70 3.02
C ASN A 135 6.39 4.45 3.90
N SER A 136 7.40 3.59 4.03
CA SER A 136 7.34 2.34 4.81
C SER A 136 8.14 2.44 6.09
N ALA A 137 7.48 2.23 7.23
CA ALA A 137 8.17 2.16 8.52
C ALA A 137 9.20 1.01 8.56
N PHE A 138 8.90 -0.12 7.91
CA PHE A 138 9.82 -1.25 7.85
C PHE A 138 11.10 -0.92 7.08
N VAL A 139 10.97 -0.34 5.88
CA VAL A 139 12.14 0.10 5.08
C VAL A 139 12.92 1.16 5.83
N ALA A 140 12.23 2.15 6.41
CA ALA A 140 12.86 3.22 7.16
C ALA A 140 13.68 2.68 8.34
N ALA A 141 13.09 1.84 9.18
CA ALA A 141 13.76 1.22 10.33
C ALA A 141 14.94 0.33 9.92
N THR A 142 14.83 -0.37 8.79
CA THR A 142 15.89 -1.26 8.29
C THR A 142 17.14 -0.50 7.86
N LEU A 143 16.99 0.69 7.29
CA LEU A 143 18.08 1.44 6.66
C LEU A 143 18.55 2.66 7.46
N SER A 144 17.76 3.18 8.41
CA SER A 144 18.06 4.42 9.16
C SER A 144 19.20 4.27 10.16
N MET A 145 19.34 3.09 10.77
CA MET A 145 20.40 2.82 11.76
C MET A 145 21.74 2.42 11.11
N ARG A 146 21.87 2.58 9.79
CA ARG A 146 23.14 2.36 9.10
C ARG A 146 23.95 3.65 9.06
N PRO A 147 25.20 3.65 9.55
CA PRO A 147 26.09 4.81 9.42
C PRO A 147 26.18 5.28 7.96
N GLY A 148 26.10 6.59 7.76
CA GLY A 148 26.16 7.24 6.43
C GLY A 148 24.82 7.36 5.71
N ASN A 149 23.85 6.47 5.98
CA ASN A 149 22.55 6.56 5.34
C ASN A 149 21.75 7.78 5.81
N ARG A 150 21.06 8.43 4.87
CA ARG A 150 20.08 9.49 5.12
C ARG A 150 18.70 9.00 4.71
N VAL A 151 17.84 8.74 5.69
CA VAL A 151 16.51 8.17 5.47
C VAL A 151 15.43 9.20 5.79
N PHE A 152 14.55 9.44 4.83
CA PHE A 152 13.41 10.36 4.93
C PHE A 152 12.11 9.55 4.92
N MET A 153 11.40 9.54 6.03
CA MET A 153 10.07 8.96 6.10
C MET A 153 9.05 9.92 5.49
N ALA A 154 8.39 9.48 4.43
CA ALA A 154 7.29 10.21 3.80
C ALA A 154 6.00 9.90 4.56
N GLY A 155 5.50 10.89 5.28
CA GLY A 155 4.25 10.81 6.03
C GLY A 155 4.43 10.70 7.55
N SER A 156 3.31 10.82 8.25
CA SER A 156 3.23 10.92 9.71
C SER A 156 2.30 9.87 10.33
N ARG A 157 1.26 9.46 9.60
CA ARG A 157 0.30 8.44 10.06
C ARG A 157 0.58 7.09 9.40
N LEU A 158 0.92 6.10 10.21
CA LEU A 158 1.14 4.73 9.77
C LEU A 158 -0.17 3.93 9.80
N ARG A 159 -0.38 3.07 8.80
CA ARG A 159 -1.43 2.06 8.83
C ARG A 159 -1.01 0.88 9.70
N ASP A 160 -1.97 0.30 10.41
CA ASP A 160 -1.78 -0.83 11.32
C ASP A 160 -1.34 -2.13 10.63
N HIS A 161 -1.88 -2.42 9.45
CA HIS A 161 -1.67 -3.70 8.75
C HIS A 161 -0.33 -3.80 8.01
N ASP A 162 0.30 -2.68 7.69
CA ASP A 162 1.57 -2.68 6.94
C ASP A 162 2.59 -1.60 7.30
N GLY A 163 2.29 -0.73 8.26
CA GLY A 163 3.22 0.32 8.69
C GLY A 163 3.53 1.33 7.58
N ALA A 164 2.70 1.41 6.53
CA ALA A 164 2.88 2.36 5.45
C ALA A 164 2.11 3.66 5.74
N ALA A 165 2.64 4.79 5.25
CA ALA A 165 1.99 6.09 5.30
C ALA A 165 1.43 6.49 3.93
N PHE A 166 0.23 7.07 3.93
CA PHE A 166 -0.49 7.55 2.73
C PHE A 166 -1.24 8.86 3.01
N ASP A 167 -0.79 9.63 4.00
CA ASP A 167 -1.36 10.92 4.35
C ASP A 167 -0.90 12.04 3.40
N ALA A 168 -1.46 13.24 3.55
CA ALA A 168 -1.10 14.41 2.72
C ALA A 168 0.41 14.76 2.82
N ALA A 169 1.02 14.52 3.98
CA ALA A 169 2.45 14.74 4.18
C ALA A 169 3.30 13.76 3.35
N THR A 170 2.83 12.53 3.16
CA THR A 170 3.46 11.53 2.28
C THR A 170 3.58 12.06 0.86
N PHE A 171 2.45 12.49 0.27
CA PHE A 171 2.42 13.00 -1.10
C PHE A 171 3.26 14.28 -1.27
N THR A 172 3.23 15.17 -0.28
CA THR A 172 4.04 16.41 -0.27
C THR A 172 5.54 16.11 -0.19
N THR A 173 5.93 15.11 0.59
CA THR A 173 7.34 14.72 0.71
C THR A 173 7.83 14.13 -0.60
N ILE A 174 7.07 13.18 -1.17
CA ILE A 174 7.44 12.50 -2.42
C ILE A 174 7.53 13.50 -3.58
N SER A 175 6.60 14.46 -3.69
CA SER A 175 6.59 15.43 -4.80
C SER A 175 7.77 16.40 -4.80
N ARG A 176 8.47 16.55 -3.66
CA ARG A 176 9.63 17.45 -3.51
C ARG A 176 10.97 16.73 -3.62
N MET A 177 10.98 15.39 -3.64
CA MET A 177 12.20 14.61 -3.65
C MET A 177 12.65 14.34 -5.09
N GLN A 178 13.94 14.52 -5.33
CA GLN A 178 14.60 14.05 -6.55
C GLN A 178 15.47 12.85 -6.17
N THR A 179 15.22 11.72 -6.83
CA THR A 179 15.93 10.46 -6.62
C THR A 179 16.32 9.87 -7.96
N GLU A 180 17.51 9.29 -8.04
CA GLU A 180 18.01 8.63 -9.25
C GLU A 180 17.26 7.32 -9.52
N TYR A 181 16.87 6.62 -8.46
CA TYR A 181 16.19 5.33 -8.55
C TYR A 181 14.82 5.38 -7.86
N ALA A 182 13.84 4.72 -8.45
CA ALA A 182 12.54 4.47 -7.83
C ALA A 182 12.23 2.97 -7.86
N VAL A 183 12.04 2.39 -6.69
CA VAL A 183 11.65 0.99 -6.53
C VAL A 183 10.19 0.94 -6.11
N LEU A 184 9.37 0.47 -7.04
CA LEU A 184 7.93 0.31 -6.86
C LEU A 184 7.59 -1.17 -6.98
N SER A 185 6.85 -1.67 -6.01
CA SER A 185 6.27 -3.01 -6.03
C SER A 185 4.95 -3.01 -6.78
N ALA A 186 4.62 -4.14 -7.40
CA ALA A 186 3.36 -4.34 -8.07
C ALA A 186 2.72 -5.64 -7.57
N SER A 187 1.42 -5.61 -7.30
CA SER A 187 0.66 -6.81 -6.90
C SER A 187 0.43 -7.76 -8.07
N ALA A 188 0.37 -7.23 -9.29
CA ALA A 188 0.19 -7.99 -10.52
C ALA A 188 0.72 -7.17 -11.70
N VAL A 189 1.15 -7.87 -12.74
CA VAL A 189 1.43 -7.28 -14.05
C VAL A 189 0.52 -8.01 -15.04
N CYS A 190 -0.32 -7.26 -15.74
CA CYS A 190 -1.06 -7.80 -16.86
C CYS A 190 -0.17 -7.70 -18.11
N PRO A 191 0.13 -8.80 -18.81
CA PRO A 191 0.77 -8.69 -20.10
C PRO A 191 -0.24 -8.01 -21.04
N LYS A 192 0.08 -6.80 -21.49
CA LYS A 192 -0.60 -6.27 -22.68
C LYS A 192 -0.24 -7.20 -23.85
N ARG A 193 -1.25 -7.77 -24.49
CA ARG A 193 -1.12 -8.29 -25.86
C ARG A 193 -0.90 -7.12 -26.82
#